data_AF-A0A542Y9S9-F1
#
_entry.id   AF-A0A542Y9S9-F1
#
_cell.length_a   1.000
_cell.length_b   1.000
_cell.length_c   1.000
_cell.angle_alpha   90.00
_cell.angle_beta   90.00
_cell.angle_gamma   90.00
#
_symmetry.space_group_name_H-M   'P 1'
#
loop_
_entity.id
_entity.type
_entity.pdbx_description
1 polymer ?
#
loop_
_entity_poly.entity_id
_entity_poly.type
_entity_poly.pdbx_seq_one_letter_code
_entity_poly.pdbx_strand_id
1 'polypeptide(L)'
;MSNAAEKKARREEEIAFLAMEQVLGVEIKLADAGTGDKKPDGFWIYPDGKDCRAIVEITSPPATNLMSEWAAAKREGRSQNESGAIPTRMGELAQVCSEMLEEQWAIENLDKLLAHPADERHLFLFGRGHNVNHYFYRLSNSYEEEPPEHVDSLILPEGISDIWFRGRARRDPGQPLGRWEVWLARFQVSSGWHRYVVSIDERHLPSPSPGITDDRTPKNWREPKDRAV
;
A
#
# COMPACT_ATOMS: atom_id res chain seq x y z
N MET A 1 8.60 28.52 26.00
CA MET A 1 7.69 27.38 25.74
C MET A 1 7.69 27.16 24.23
N SER A 2 8.20 26.02 23.78
CA SER A 2 8.37 25.71 22.35
C SER A 2 7.04 25.25 21.78
N ASN A 3 6.46 26.03 20.87
CA ASN A 3 5.36 25.57 20.00
C ASN A 3 5.96 24.66 18.91
N ALA A 4 6.34 23.44 19.30
CA ALA A 4 6.49 22.38 18.31
C ALA A 4 5.09 22.02 17.85
N ALA A 5 4.71 22.43 16.65
CA ALA A 5 3.49 21.92 16.03
C ALA A 5 3.56 20.39 16.05
N GLU A 6 2.60 19.73 16.72
CA GLU A 6 2.41 18.28 16.61
C GLU A 6 2.25 17.95 15.13
N LYS A 7 3.29 17.37 14.53
CA LYS A 7 3.26 16.96 13.13
C LYS A 7 2.46 15.67 13.03
N LYS A 8 1.49 15.67 12.13
CA LYS A 8 0.55 14.57 11.89
C LYS A 8 1.00 13.78 10.67
N ALA A 9 0.72 12.48 10.67
CA ALA A 9 0.87 11.64 9.49
C ALA A 9 0.12 12.25 8.29
N ARG A 10 0.62 11.99 7.08
CA ARG A 10 -0.14 12.23 5.86
C ARG A 10 -1.31 11.26 5.80
N ARG A 11 -2.32 11.57 4.98
CA ARG A 11 -3.50 10.72 4.86
C ARG A 11 -3.14 9.29 4.43
N GLU A 12 -2.20 9.15 3.51
CA GLU A 12 -1.74 7.86 2.99
C GLU A 12 -1.03 7.06 4.08
N GLU A 13 -0.15 7.71 4.84
CA GLU A 13 0.51 7.10 5.99
C GLU A 13 -0.50 6.62 7.03
N GLU A 14 -1.48 7.46 7.37
CA GLU A 14 -2.54 7.12 8.32
C GLU A 14 -3.39 5.93 7.83
N ILE A 15 -3.75 5.89 6.54
CA ILE A 15 -4.49 4.76 5.95
C ILE A 15 -3.68 3.46 6.08
N ALA A 16 -2.38 3.51 5.76
CA ALA A 16 -1.52 2.33 5.87
C ALA A 16 -1.34 1.90 7.33
N PHE A 17 -1.14 2.84 8.25
CA PHE A 17 -1.04 2.54 9.67
C PHE A 17 -2.31 1.87 10.17
N LEU A 18 -3.48 2.50 10.02
CA LEU A 18 -4.76 1.92 10.47
C LEU A 18 -5.06 0.56 9.84
N ALA A 19 -4.66 0.35 8.59
CA ALA A 19 -4.79 -0.93 7.92
C ALA A 19 -3.88 -2.01 8.55
N MET A 20 -2.60 -1.70 8.73
CA MET A 20 -1.62 -2.62 9.30
C MET A 20 -1.88 -2.89 10.77
N GLU A 21 -2.27 -1.89 11.56
CA GLU A 21 -2.66 -2.03 12.97
C GLU A 21 -3.81 -3.02 13.15
N GLN A 22 -4.85 -2.95 12.29
CA GLN A 22 -5.96 -3.90 12.31
C GLN A 22 -5.54 -5.32 11.96
N VAL A 23 -4.61 -5.49 11.01
CA VAL A 23 -4.15 -6.83 10.59
C VAL A 23 -3.16 -7.44 11.58
N LEU A 24 -2.24 -6.64 12.09
CA LEU A 24 -1.13 -7.08 12.94
C LEU A 24 -1.46 -7.04 14.43
N GLY A 25 -2.47 -6.27 14.84
CA GLY A 25 -2.79 -6.06 16.26
C GLY A 25 -1.70 -5.26 16.99
N VAL A 26 -1.10 -4.28 16.32
CA VAL A 26 -0.02 -3.43 16.85
C VAL A 26 -0.44 -1.96 16.88
N GLU A 27 0.35 -1.11 17.54
CA GLU A 27 0.22 0.35 17.49
C GLU A 27 1.43 0.92 16.73
N ILE A 28 1.18 1.54 15.58
CA ILE A 28 2.24 2.10 14.73
C ILE A 28 2.44 3.57 15.06
N LYS A 29 3.68 3.92 15.37
CA LYS A 29 4.12 5.28 15.69
C LYS A 29 4.84 5.87 14.49
N LEU A 30 4.60 7.16 14.22
CA LEU A 30 5.33 7.90 13.19
C LEU A 30 6.82 7.94 13.56
N ALA A 31 7.70 7.44 12.68
CA ALA A 31 9.14 7.35 12.92
C ALA A 31 9.89 8.67 12.61
N ASP A 32 9.31 9.54 11.79
CA ASP A 32 9.92 10.82 11.44
C ASP A 32 9.02 12.06 11.57
N ALA A 33 9.21 12.80 12.66
CA ALA A 33 8.68 14.15 12.85
C ALA A 33 9.66 15.27 12.44
N GLY A 34 10.67 15.05 11.56
CA GLY A 34 11.50 16.17 11.08
C GLY A 34 12.85 15.94 10.38
N THR A 35 13.24 14.76 9.91
CA THR A 35 14.52 14.53 9.21
C THR A 35 14.45 14.41 7.68
N GLY A 36 13.28 14.62 7.08
CA GLY A 36 13.07 14.48 5.63
C GLY A 36 12.94 13.01 5.21
N ASP A 37 12.96 12.71 3.91
CA ASP A 37 12.75 11.35 3.34
C ASP A 37 13.79 10.27 3.76
N LYS A 38 14.55 10.47 4.85
CA LYS A 38 15.66 9.62 5.30
C LYS A 38 15.31 8.58 6.35
N LYS A 39 14.13 8.67 6.96
CA LYS A 39 13.65 7.73 7.99
C LYS A 39 12.39 7.01 7.53
N PRO A 40 12.21 5.73 7.89
CA PRO A 40 10.96 5.01 7.67
C PRO A 40 9.79 5.82 8.21
N ASP A 41 8.63 5.68 7.59
CA ASP A 41 7.45 6.45 7.97
C ASP A 41 6.88 6.01 9.32
N GLY A 42 6.87 4.70 9.59
CA GLY A 42 6.31 4.14 10.81
C GLY A 42 7.24 3.15 11.52
N PHE A 43 7.01 2.98 12.83
CA PHE A 43 7.65 1.94 13.63
C PHE A 43 6.73 1.43 14.74
N TRP A 44 6.95 0.20 15.18
CA TRP A 44 6.30 -0.36 16.37
C TRP A 44 7.20 -1.36 17.07
N ILE A 45 6.77 -1.77 18.26
CA ILE A 45 7.36 -2.87 19.04
C ILE A 45 6.21 -3.82 19.36
N TYR A 46 6.44 -5.12 19.18
CA TYR A 46 5.42 -6.12 19.46
C TYR A 46 5.08 -6.17 20.97
N PRO A 47 3.80 -6.29 21.34
CA PRO A 47 3.37 -6.27 22.74
C PRO A 47 3.70 -7.58 23.49
N ASP A 48 4.18 -8.61 22.79
CA ASP A 48 4.45 -9.95 23.34
C ASP A 48 5.73 -10.03 24.19
N GLY A 49 6.35 -8.89 24.50
CA GLY A 49 7.50 -8.79 25.41
C GLY A 49 8.81 -9.24 24.78
N LYS A 50 8.83 -9.55 23.48
CA LYS A 50 10.06 -9.55 22.70
C LYS A 50 10.27 -8.12 22.27
N ASP A 51 11.44 -7.54 22.54
CA ASP A 51 11.85 -6.24 22.00
C ASP A 51 12.05 -6.29 20.46
N CYS A 52 11.15 -6.96 19.75
CA CYS A 52 11.12 -7.08 18.31
C CYS A 52 10.61 -5.75 17.76
N ARG A 53 11.55 -4.99 17.19
CA ARG A 53 11.30 -3.70 16.58
C ARG A 53 10.99 -3.89 15.11
N ALA A 54 9.89 -3.30 14.67
CA ALA A 54 9.50 -3.31 13.28
C ALA A 54 9.38 -1.88 12.73
N ILE A 55 9.60 -1.74 11.42
CA ILE A 55 9.51 -0.47 10.70
C ILE A 55 8.74 -0.63 9.39
N VAL A 56 8.08 0.44 8.94
CA VAL A 56 7.39 0.48 7.66
C VAL A 56 7.76 1.72 6.86
N GLU A 57 7.90 1.52 5.55
CA GLU A 57 7.96 2.59 4.55
C GLU A 57 6.70 2.54 3.69
N ILE A 58 6.08 3.68 3.48
CA ILE A 58 4.85 3.84 2.72
C ILE A 58 5.14 4.61 1.44
N THR A 59 4.90 3.96 0.31
CA THR A 59 5.19 4.57 -1.00
C THR A 59 4.16 4.15 -2.04
N SER A 60 4.30 4.70 -3.25
CA SER A 60 3.44 4.40 -4.39
C SER A 60 4.28 4.30 -5.65
N PRO A 61 4.02 3.31 -6.53
CA PRO A 61 4.63 3.31 -7.84
C PRO A 61 4.39 4.65 -8.56
N PRO A 62 5.40 5.19 -9.26
CA PRO A 62 5.23 6.38 -10.09
C PRO A 62 4.24 6.08 -11.23
N ALA A 63 3.57 7.13 -11.73
CA ALA A 63 2.65 7.02 -12.85
C ALA A 63 3.43 6.92 -14.19
N THR A 64 4.09 5.79 -14.41
CA THR A 64 4.87 5.51 -15.63
C THR A 64 4.00 4.87 -16.72
N ASN A 65 4.51 4.85 -17.96
CA ASN A 65 3.84 4.22 -19.09
C ASN A 65 3.68 2.71 -18.89
N LEU A 66 4.70 2.03 -18.39
CA LEU A 66 4.69 0.60 -18.06
C LEU A 66 3.53 0.25 -17.11
N MET A 67 3.42 0.98 -16.01
CA MET A 67 2.32 0.84 -15.07
C MET A 67 0.98 1.13 -15.78
N SER A 68 0.91 2.17 -16.60
CA SER A 68 -0.32 2.51 -17.33
C SER A 68 -0.76 1.38 -18.29
N GLU A 69 0.18 0.79 -19.01
CA GLU A 69 -0.02 -0.33 -19.93
C GLU A 69 -0.47 -1.59 -19.19
N TRP A 70 0.17 -1.90 -18.06
CA TRP A 70 -0.19 -3.05 -17.24
C TRP A 70 -1.62 -2.99 -16.76
N ALA A 71 -2.02 -1.89 -16.13
CA ALA A 71 -3.37 -1.82 -15.61
C ALA A 71 -4.43 -1.56 -16.72
N ALA A 72 -4.05 -1.08 -17.90
CA ALA A 72 -4.90 -1.10 -19.11
C ALA A 72 -5.10 -2.52 -19.66
N ALA A 73 -4.02 -3.28 -19.89
CA ALA A 73 -4.09 -4.68 -20.30
C ALA A 73 -4.93 -5.51 -19.32
N LYS A 74 -4.80 -5.22 -18.02
CA LYS A 74 -5.60 -5.87 -16.99
C LYS A 74 -7.09 -5.55 -17.08
N ARG A 75 -7.47 -4.28 -17.29
CA ARG A 75 -8.87 -3.88 -17.48
C ARG A 75 -9.53 -4.62 -18.63
N GLU A 76 -8.74 -4.89 -19.67
CA GLU A 76 -9.20 -5.52 -20.91
C GLU A 76 -9.11 -7.05 -20.87
N GLY A 77 -8.66 -7.65 -19.76
CA GLY A 77 -8.49 -9.10 -19.63
C GLY A 77 -7.41 -9.66 -20.54
N ARG A 78 -6.50 -8.82 -21.04
CA ARG A 78 -5.38 -9.22 -21.91
C ARG A 78 -4.26 -9.86 -21.07
N SER A 79 -3.59 -10.85 -21.64
CA SER A 79 -2.32 -11.32 -21.08
C SER A 79 -1.30 -10.21 -21.12
N GLN A 80 -0.53 -10.07 -20.04
CA GLN A 80 0.59 -9.15 -19.98
C GLN A 80 1.82 -9.90 -20.53
N ASN A 81 2.12 -9.69 -21.81
CA ASN A 81 3.37 -10.15 -22.42
C ASN A 81 4.22 -8.91 -22.72
N GLU A 82 5.30 -8.69 -21.97
CA GLU A 82 6.33 -7.73 -22.39
C GLU A 82 7.73 -8.33 -22.28
N SER A 83 8.41 -8.34 -23.42
CA SER A 83 9.79 -8.79 -23.70
C SER A 83 10.09 -10.30 -23.55
N GLY A 84 10.42 -10.94 -24.69
CA GLY A 84 11.27 -12.14 -24.70
C GLY A 84 10.63 -13.47 -24.27
N ALA A 85 9.84 -14.07 -25.16
CA ALA A 85 9.68 -15.52 -25.34
C ALA A 85 9.52 -16.43 -24.09
N ILE A 86 8.38 -16.35 -23.39
CA ILE A 86 7.84 -17.52 -22.65
C ILE A 86 6.30 -17.55 -22.80
N PRO A 87 5.67 -18.71 -23.11
CA PRO A 87 4.22 -18.84 -23.20
C PRO A 87 3.48 -18.74 -21.85
N THR A 88 2.18 -18.52 -21.98
CA THR A 88 1.23 -17.91 -21.05
C THR A 88 0.80 -18.76 -19.83
N ARG A 89 0.43 -18.06 -18.75
CA ARG A 89 -0.40 -18.48 -17.60
C ARG A 89 0.28 -19.38 -16.55
N MET A 90 0.99 -18.76 -15.60
CA MET A 90 0.90 -19.09 -14.14
C MET A 90 1.84 -18.28 -13.23
N GLY A 91 2.57 -17.27 -13.71
CA GLY A 91 3.49 -16.46 -12.89
C GLY A 91 3.42 -14.94 -13.11
N GLU A 92 2.47 -14.45 -13.92
CA GLU A 92 2.44 -13.05 -14.39
C GLU A 92 2.42 -12.03 -13.23
N LEU A 93 1.66 -12.29 -12.15
CA LEU A 93 1.53 -11.31 -11.06
C LEU A 93 2.74 -11.25 -10.13
N ALA A 94 3.37 -12.39 -9.86
CA ALA A 94 4.58 -12.42 -9.05
C ALA A 94 5.74 -11.77 -9.81
N GLN A 95 5.87 -12.09 -11.10
CA GLN A 95 6.87 -11.47 -11.99
C GLN A 95 6.69 -9.96 -12.08
N VAL A 96 5.47 -9.48 -12.33
CA VAL A 96 5.13 -8.05 -12.35
C VAL A 96 5.49 -7.35 -11.04
N CYS A 97 5.22 -8.00 -9.89
CA CYS A 97 5.62 -7.45 -8.60
C CYS A 97 7.15 -7.43 -8.45
N SER A 98 7.86 -8.47 -8.88
CA SER A 98 9.32 -8.51 -8.85
C SER A 98 9.93 -7.42 -9.73
N GLU A 99 9.51 -7.29 -10.98
CA GLU A 99 9.97 -6.23 -11.90
C GLU A 99 9.71 -4.83 -11.33
N MET A 100 8.53 -4.63 -10.72
CA MET A 100 8.20 -3.37 -10.06
C MET A 100 9.11 -3.08 -8.85
N LEU A 101 9.53 -4.10 -8.11
CA LEU A 101 10.44 -3.98 -6.97
C LEU A 101 11.91 -3.80 -7.38
N GLU A 102 12.24 -4.12 -8.63
CA GLU A 102 13.56 -3.88 -9.24
C GLU A 102 13.69 -2.46 -9.84
N GLU A 103 12.59 -1.71 -9.93
CA GLU A 103 12.63 -0.32 -10.37
C GLU A 103 13.37 0.57 -9.36
N GLN A 104 14.08 1.58 -9.88
CA GLN A 104 14.94 2.46 -9.07
C GLN A 104 14.20 3.09 -7.87
N TRP A 105 12.95 3.52 -8.07
CA TRP A 105 12.14 4.09 -6.99
C TRP A 105 11.86 3.08 -5.87
N ALA A 106 11.64 1.81 -6.21
CA ALA A 106 11.37 0.76 -5.23
C ALA A 106 12.65 0.39 -4.49
N ILE A 107 13.76 0.25 -5.22
CA ILE A 107 15.10 0.01 -4.65
C ILE A 107 15.44 1.10 -3.63
N GLU A 108 15.22 2.38 -3.94
CA GLU A 108 15.50 3.47 -3.00
C GLU A 108 14.70 3.38 -1.69
N ASN A 109 13.44 2.94 -1.76
CA ASN A 109 12.59 2.73 -0.56
C ASN A 109 13.02 1.48 0.23
N LEU A 110 13.47 0.43 -0.47
CA LEU A 110 14.00 -0.79 0.15
C LEU A 110 15.35 -0.52 0.83
N ASP A 111 16.26 0.18 0.17
CA ASP A 111 17.55 0.63 0.74
C ASP A 111 17.32 1.51 1.96
N LYS A 112 16.33 2.40 1.90
CA LYS A 112 15.90 3.21 3.06
C LYS A 112 15.47 2.31 4.22
N LEU A 113 14.68 1.27 4.01
CA LEU A 113 14.34 0.32 5.07
C LEU A 113 15.56 -0.43 5.62
N LEU A 114 16.43 -0.92 4.73
CA LEU A 114 17.62 -1.69 5.10
C LEU A 114 18.66 -0.87 5.87
N ALA A 115 18.73 0.44 5.61
CA ALA A 115 19.62 1.35 6.32
C ALA A 115 19.25 1.57 7.80
N HIS A 116 18.05 1.15 8.24
CA HIS A 116 17.58 1.33 9.61
C HIS A 116 17.56 0.01 10.39
N PRO A 117 17.98 0.01 11.67
CA PRO A 117 17.96 -1.19 12.50
C PRO A 117 16.52 -1.55 12.89
N ALA A 118 16.10 -2.75 12.48
CA ALA A 118 14.83 -3.37 12.81
C ALA A 118 14.95 -4.89 12.62
N ASP A 119 14.15 -5.63 13.38
CA ASP A 119 13.99 -7.08 13.25
C ASP A 119 13.04 -7.41 12.10
N GLU A 120 12.01 -6.58 11.89
CA GLU A 120 11.08 -6.70 10.77
C GLU A 120 10.99 -5.40 9.96
N ARG A 121 10.96 -5.54 8.63
CA ARG A 121 10.88 -4.42 7.69
C ARG A 121 9.74 -4.64 6.72
N HIS A 122 8.87 -3.64 6.62
CA HIS A 122 7.66 -3.69 5.81
C HIS A 122 7.70 -2.59 4.76
N LEU A 123 7.40 -2.93 3.51
CA LEU A 123 7.12 -1.95 2.46
C LEU A 123 5.61 -1.93 2.20
N PHE A 124 4.97 -0.76 2.26
CA PHE A 124 3.55 -0.60 1.96
C PHE A 124 3.35 0.17 0.66
N LEU A 125 2.74 -0.48 -0.33
CA LEU A 125 2.51 0.06 -1.66
C LEU A 125 1.05 0.47 -1.85
N PHE A 126 0.85 1.76 -2.10
CA PHE A 126 -0.41 2.32 -2.54
C PHE A 126 -0.57 2.22 -4.06
N GLY A 127 -1.69 1.69 -4.53
CA GLY A 127 -2.09 1.85 -5.93
C GLY A 127 -2.57 3.29 -6.20
N ARG A 128 -2.13 3.93 -7.29
CA ARG A 128 -2.64 5.24 -7.75
C ARG A 128 -3.97 5.10 -8.51
N GLY A 129 -4.90 6.03 -8.31
CA GLY A 129 -6.28 5.95 -8.82
C GLY A 129 -6.64 6.85 -10.02
N HIS A 130 -7.60 6.34 -10.81
CA HIS A 130 -8.57 6.95 -11.74
C HIS A 130 -8.42 6.74 -13.27
N ASN A 131 -7.24 6.82 -13.88
CA ASN A 131 -7.07 6.46 -15.31
C ASN A 131 -6.63 5.00 -15.50
N VAL A 132 -6.02 4.39 -14.47
CA VAL A 132 -5.46 3.03 -14.54
C VAL A 132 -5.98 2.11 -13.42
N ASN A 133 -7.18 2.38 -12.91
CA ASN A 133 -7.86 1.69 -11.80
C ASN A 133 -7.33 0.28 -11.46
N HIS A 134 -6.56 0.26 -10.36
CA HIS A 134 -6.29 -0.86 -9.46
C HIS A 134 -5.14 -1.83 -9.83
N TYR A 135 -3.91 -1.31 -9.82
CA TYR A 135 -2.66 -2.08 -9.88
C TYR A 135 -2.67 -3.37 -9.07
N PHE A 136 -3.05 -3.27 -7.79
CA PHE A 136 -3.00 -4.38 -6.86
C PHE A 136 -4.35 -5.06 -6.63
N TYR A 137 -5.33 -4.83 -7.50
CA TYR A 137 -6.66 -5.42 -7.34
C TYR A 137 -6.63 -6.95 -7.28
N ARG A 138 -6.01 -7.61 -8.26
CA ARG A 138 -5.98 -9.08 -8.30
C ARG A 138 -5.29 -9.69 -7.10
N LEU A 139 -4.27 -9.01 -6.59
CA LEU A 139 -3.52 -9.46 -5.42
C LEU A 139 -4.41 -9.43 -4.18
N SER A 140 -5.20 -8.37 -4.03
CA SER A 140 -5.95 -8.08 -2.80
C SER A 140 -7.41 -8.51 -2.83
N ASN A 141 -7.98 -8.80 -4.00
CA ASN A 141 -9.39 -9.11 -4.13
C ASN A 141 -9.73 -10.45 -3.47
N SER A 142 -10.79 -10.45 -2.66
CA SER A 142 -11.51 -11.66 -2.29
C SER A 142 -12.50 -11.94 -3.42
N TYR A 143 -12.19 -12.87 -4.31
CA TYR A 143 -13.16 -13.32 -5.30
C TYR A 143 -14.31 -14.00 -4.52
N GLU A 144 -15.44 -13.32 -4.37
CA GLU A 144 -16.60 -13.82 -3.59
C GLU A 144 -17.20 -15.10 -4.22
N GLU A 145 -16.92 -15.35 -5.51
CA GLU A 145 -17.50 -16.46 -6.28
C GLU A 145 -16.47 -17.37 -6.97
N GLU A 146 -15.16 -17.07 -6.88
CA GLU A 146 -14.11 -17.86 -7.52
C GLU A 146 -12.93 -18.11 -6.56
N PRO A 147 -12.21 -19.24 -6.68
CA PRO A 147 -11.00 -19.43 -5.91
C PRO A 147 -9.98 -18.32 -6.24
N PRO A 148 -9.27 -17.79 -5.23
CA PRO A 148 -8.26 -16.77 -5.48
C PRO A 148 -7.20 -17.30 -6.44
N GLU A 149 -6.84 -16.47 -7.41
CA GLU A 149 -5.76 -16.76 -8.34
C GLU A 149 -4.47 -17.10 -7.57
N HIS A 150 -3.83 -18.19 -8.00
CA HIS A 150 -2.52 -18.55 -7.49
C HIS A 150 -1.49 -17.51 -7.93
N VAL A 151 -0.69 -17.05 -6.97
CA VAL A 151 0.41 -16.11 -7.21
C VAL A 151 1.66 -16.76 -6.65
N ASP A 152 2.68 -16.90 -7.47
CA ASP A 152 3.98 -17.42 -7.05
C ASP A 152 4.60 -16.55 -5.95
N SER A 153 5.51 -17.13 -5.18
CA SER A 153 6.23 -16.40 -4.14
C SER A 153 7.12 -15.30 -4.74
N LEU A 154 7.17 -14.15 -4.08
CA LEU A 154 8.14 -13.11 -4.40
C LEU A 154 9.51 -13.46 -3.80
N ILE A 155 10.57 -13.04 -4.49
CA ILE A 155 11.93 -13.07 -3.95
C ILE A 155 12.22 -11.66 -3.45
N LEU A 156 12.30 -11.48 -2.13
CA LEU A 156 12.59 -10.18 -1.53
C LEU A 156 14.09 -10.05 -1.22
N PRO A 157 14.65 -8.82 -1.20
CA PRO A 157 15.98 -8.58 -0.67
C PRO A 157 16.12 -9.08 0.77
N GLU A 158 17.31 -9.58 1.11
CA GLU A 158 17.60 -10.02 2.48
C GLU A 158 17.35 -8.89 3.48
N GLY A 159 16.62 -9.19 4.57
CA GLY A 159 16.27 -8.23 5.61
C GLY A 159 14.90 -7.56 5.45
N ILE A 160 14.21 -7.76 4.32
CA ILE A 160 12.82 -7.36 4.12
C ILE A 160 11.88 -8.50 4.53
N SER A 161 10.96 -8.22 5.45
CA SER A 161 10.05 -9.23 6.00
C SER A 161 8.77 -9.35 5.18
N ASP A 162 8.24 -8.20 4.76
CA ASP A 162 6.90 -8.11 4.22
C ASP A 162 6.74 -7.00 3.18
N ILE A 163 5.88 -7.27 2.20
CA ILE A 163 5.38 -6.25 1.27
C ILE A 163 3.86 -6.27 1.28
N TRP A 164 3.28 -5.10 1.45
CA TRP A 164 1.84 -4.86 1.46
C TRP A 164 1.43 -4.14 0.19
N PHE A 165 0.30 -4.54 -0.36
CA PHE A 165 -0.26 -3.99 -1.57
C PHE A 165 -1.71 -3.58 -1.30
N ARG A 166 -1.96 -2.26 -1.26
CA ARG A 166 -3.33 -1.72 -1.20
C ARG A 166 -3.95 -1.80 -2.58
N GLY A 167 -4.94 -2.67 -2.76
CA GLY A 167 -5.67 -2.75 -4.03
C GLY A 167 -6.90 -1.85 -4.05
N ARG A 168 -8.07 -2.42 -3.74
CA ARG A 168 -9.34 -1.69 -3.81
C ARG A 168 -9.64 -1.01 -2.48
N ALA A 169 -10.25 0.16 -2.55
CA ALA A 169 -11.07 0.69 -1.47
C ALA A 169 -12.52 0.84 -1.96
N ARG A 170 -13.49 0.57 -1.10
CA ARG A 170 -14.92 0.74 -1.37
C ARG A 170 -15.55 1.49 -0.22
N ARG A 171 -16.29 2.56 -0.52
CA ARG A 171 -17.16 3.22 0.46
C ARG A 171 -18.42 2.39 0.67
N ASP A 172 -18.90 2.32 1.91
CA ASP A 172 -20.25 1.84 2.18
C ASP A 172 -21.28 2.72 1.44
N PRO A 173 -22.07 2.16 0.50
CA PRO A 173 -23.08 2.92 -0.23
C PRO A 173 -24.12 3.60 0.69
N GLY A 174 -24.35 3.04 1.88
CA GLY A 174 -25.26 3.59 2.89
C GLY A 174 -24.67 4.70 3.75
N GLN A 175 -23.34 4.91 3.73
CA GLN A 175 -22.65 5.89 4.56
C GLN A 175 -21.57 6.65 3.77
N PRO A 176 -21.96 7.63 2.94
CA PRO A 176 -21.03 8.37 2.07
C PRO A 176 -19.94 9.20 2.80
N LEU A 177 -20.12 9.46 4.11
CA LEU A 177 -19.16 10.11 5.02
C LEU A 177 -18.70 9.17 6.16
N GLY A 178 -18.78 7.86 5.94
CA GLY A 178 -18.53 6.86 6.96
C GLY A 178 -17.38 5.92 6.61
N ARG A 179 -17.63 4.64 6.82
CA ARG A 179 -16.64 3.57 6.83
C ARG A 179 -16.27 3.11 5.41
N TRP A 180 -14.98 2.90 5.20
CA TRP A 180 -14.41 2.36 3.97
C TRP A 180 -13.90 0.97 4.21
N GLU A 181 -14.15 0.07 3.27
CA GLU A 181 -13.46 -1.22 3.21
C GLU A 181 -12.22 -1.08 2.34
N VAL A 182 -11.09 -1.59 2.80
CA VAL A 182 -9.83 -1.60 2.06
C VAL A 182 -9.35 -3.04 1.93
N TRP A 183 -9.11 -3.45 0.69
CA TRP A 183 -8.56 -4.75 0.34
C TRP A 183 -7.05 -4.67 0.24
N LEU A 184 -6.38 -5.57 0.93
CA LEU A 184 -4.93 -5.65 1.04
C LEU A 184 -4.45 -7.03 0.62
N ALA A 185 -3.33 -7.07 -0.08
CA ALA A 185 -2.50 -8.26 -0.16
C ALA A 185 -1.23 -8.04 0.67
N ARG A 186 -0.75 -9.09 1.32
CA ARG A 186 0.51 -9.10 2.05
C ARG A 186 1.31 -10.30 1.58
N PHE A 187 2.50 -10.09 1.08
CA PHE A 187 3.47 -11.17 0.91
C PHE A 187 4.43 -11.15 2.10
N GLN A 188 4.49 -12.25 2.84
CA GLN A 188 5.40 -12.44 3.97
C GLN A 188 6.41 -13.52 3.62
N VAL A 189 7.71 -13.26 3.78
CA VAL A 189 8.79 -14.19 3.37
C VAL A 189 8.62 -15.59 4.00
N SER A 190 8.18 -15.65 5.25
CA SER A 190 8.05 -16.91 6.00
C SER A 190 6.80 -17.72 5.67
N SER A 191 5.76 -17.10 5.11
CA SER A 191 4.42 -17.71 5.05
C SER A 191 3.65 -17.47 3.73
N GLY A 192 4.22 -16.69 2.81
CA GLY A 192 3.65 -16.44 1.49
C GLY A 192 2.57 -15.37 1.46
N TRP A 193 1.61 -15.54 0.55
CA TRP A 193 0.56 -14.57 0.26
C TRP A 193 -0.63 -14.66 1.22
N HIS A 194 -1.04 -13.51 1.75
CA HIS A 194 -2.23 -13.32 2.58
C HIS A 194 -3.09 -12.20 2.01
N ARG A 195 -4.41 -12.27 2.24
CA ARG A 195 -5.38 -11.27 1.77
C ARG A 195 -6.25 -10.84 2.93
N TYR A 196 -6.50 -9.54 3.03
CA TYR A 196 -7.25 -8.93 4.11
C TYR A 196 -8.27 -7.92 3.58
N VAL A 197 -9.37 -7.80 4.31
CA VAL A 197 -10.32 -6.70 4.16
C VAL A 197 -10.39 -6.01 5.51
N VAL A 198 -10.00 -4.73 5.55
CA VAL A 198 -10.01 -3.91 6.77
C VAL A 198 -10.98 -2.77 6.63
N SER A 199 -11.37 -2.20 7.77
CA SER A 199 -12.39 -1.17 7.82
C SER A 199 -11.84 0.12 8.40
N ILE A 200 -11.81 1.20 7.60
CA ILE A 200 -11.23 2.49 8.00
C ILE A 200 -12.34 3.53 8.10
N ASP A 201 -12.36 4.29 9.20
CA ASP A 201 -13.28 5.41 9.36
C ASP A 201 -12.63 6.69 8.81
N GLU A 202 -13.15 7.20 7.70
CA GLU A 202 -12.60 8.36 7.01
C GLU A 202 -12.66 9.64 7.86
N ARG A 203 -13.58 9.71 8.85
CA ARG A 203 -13.83 10.93 9.64
C ARG A 203 -12.62 11.35 10.49
N HIS A 204 -11.71 10.42 10.76
CA HIS A 204 -10.52 10.66 11.56
C HIS A 204 -9.24 10.83 10.72
N LEU A 205 -9.33 10.66 9.39
CA LEU A 205 -8.17 10.76 8.52
C LEU A 205 -7.76 12.21 8.25
N PRO A 206 -6.44 12.49 8.11
CA PRO A 206 -5.93 13.74 7.58
C PRO A 206 -6.47 14.06 6.17
N SER A 207 -6.37 15.33 5.77
CA SER A 207 -6.71 15.75 4.40
C SER A 207 -5.72 15.13 3.39
N PRO A 208 -6.17 14.75 2.18
CA PRO A 208 -5.31 14.11 1.18
C PRO A 208 -4.11 14.97 0.78
N SER A 209 -2.98 14.32 0.49
CA SER A 209 -1.81 15.00 -0.05
C SER A 209 -2.06 15.41 -1.52
N PRO A 210 -1.69 16.64 -1.95
CA PRO A 210 -1.81 17.02 -3.35
C PRO A 210 -0.90 16.14 -4.23
N GLY A 211 -1.48 15.27 -5.05
CA GLY A 211 -0.75 14.42 -6.00
C GLY A 211 -0.95 12.90 -5.84
N ILE A 212 -1.57 12.44 -4.76
CA ILE A 212 -2.02 11.05 -4.58
C ILE A 212 -3.50 11.10 -4.15
N THR A 213 -4.35 11.48 -5.10
CA THR A 213 -5.80 11.52 -4.86
C THR A 213 -6.33 10.07 -4.75
N ASP A 214 -6.95 9.74 -3.61
CA ASP A 214 -8.14 8.88 -3.63
C ASP A 214 -9.14 9.48 -4.64
N ASP A 215 -9.89 8.63 -5.33
CA ASP A 215 -10.82 8.92 -6.42
C ASP A 215 -11.33 10.37 -6.49
N ARG A 216 -11.21 11.01 -7.67
CA ARG A 216 -11.94 12.25 -7.95
C ARG A 216 -13.42 12.02 -7.68
N THR A 217 -13.99 12.84 -6.78
CA THR A 217 -15.44 12.99 -6.67
C THR A 217 -16.01 13.31 -8.06
N PRO A 218 -17.08 12.63 -8.51
CA PRO A 218 -17.70 12.91 -9.81
C PRO A 218 -18.01 14.40 -9.95
N LYS A 219 -17.96 14.92 -11.18
CA LYS A 219 -18.09 16.36 -11.54
C LYS A 219 -19.35 17.08 -11.01
N ASN A 220 -20.26 16.38 -10.36
CA ASN A 220 -21.58 16.82 -9.93
C ASN A 220 -21.75 16.74 -8.40
N TRP A 221 -20.69 16.34 -7.68
CA TRP A 221 -20.72 16.15 -6.23
C TRP A 221 -20.05 17.33 -5.52
N ARG A 222 -20.64 17.75 -4.40
CA ARG A 222 -20.20 18.91 -3.63
C ARG A 222 -18.80 18.64 -3.07
N GLU A 223 -17.84 19.51 -3.40
CA GLU A 223 -16.48 19.43 -2.85
C GLU A 223 -16.53 19.47 -1.31
N PRO A 224 -15.66 18.71 -0.61
CA PRO A 224 -15.56 18.78 0.84
C PRO A 224 -15.35 20.23 1.27
N LYS A 225 -16.19 20.70 2.20
CA LYS A 225 -16.05 22.06 2.72
C LYS A 225 -14.69 22.19 3.39
N ASP A 226 -13.91 23.14 2.90
CA ASP A 226 -12.74 23.66 3.60
C ASP A 226 -13.16 24.11 5.01
N ARG A 227 -12.49 23.57 6.03
CA ARG A 227 -12.69 23.91 7.43
C ARG A 227 -11.42 24.44 8.06
N ALA A 228 -10.56 25.09 7.28
CA ALA A 228 -9.55 25.99 7.81
C ALA A 228 -10.21 27.32 8.31
N VAL A 229 -11.09 27.23 9.31
CA VAL A 229 -11.44 28.31 10.25
C VAL A 229 -11.84 27.69 11.59
#